data_AF-A0A833URE4-F1
#
_entry.id   AF-A0A833URE4-F1
#
_cell.length_a   1.000
_cell.length_b   1.000
_cell.length_c   1.000
_cell.angle_alpha   90.00
_cell.angle_beta   90.00
_cell.angle_gamma   90.00
#
_symmetry.space_group_name_H-M   'P 1'
#
loop_
_entity.id
_entity.type
_entity.pdbx_description
1 polymer ?
#
loop_
_entity_poly.entity_id
_entity_poly.type
_entity_poly.pdbx_seq_one_letter_code
_entity_poly.pdbx_strand_id
1 'polypeptide(L)'
;MLKTTNIGASTIGLGLLTLGMSLPVMAGITFGSAESETGALTLSGTLRVNYQDKDYGEVAADQKVKLDAAILRLAYDAPDWFGKAEYRCYQYDTLCDFSALIYGYAGYRFNSTDHLPVGLQPIPFGPSRFWDSSFYASINNTLGLQDIHNLGVNYHFELPSATKVDWIWLTLLQMEAIIMVRVETRLVTVQIW
;
A
#
# COMPACT_ATOMS: atom_id res chain seq x y z
N MET A 1 -67.54 -20.41 -21.70
CA MET A 1 -67.01 -19.06 -22.01
C MET A 1 -65.89 -18.78 -21.01
N LEU A 2 -64.63 -19.02 -21.41
CA LEU A 2 -63.46 -18.84 -20.53
C LEU A 2 -63.20 -17.35 -20.32
N LYS A 3 -63.03 -16.92 -19.06
CA LYS A 3 -62.55 -15.58 -18.74
C LYS A 3 -61.08 -15.69 -18.37
N THR A 4 -60.24 -15.18 -19.25
CA THR A 4 -58.78 -15.17 -19.18
C THR A 4 -58.28 -14.35 -18.00
N THR A 5 -57.44 -14.97 -17.17
CA THR A 5 -56.61 -14.34 -16.15
C THR A 5 -55.54 -13.50 -16.87
N ASN A 6 -55.56 -12.17 -16.69
CA ASN A 6 -54.52 -11.31 -17.21
C ASN A 6 -53.36 -11.29 -16.21
N ILE A 7 -52.22 -11.83 -16.65
CA ILE A 7 -51.00 -12.02 -15.88
C ILE A 7 -50.36 -10.65 -15.64
N GLY A 8 -49.97 -10.42 -14.39
CA GLY A 8 -49.44 -9.16 -13.89
C GLY A 8 -48.19 -8.67 -14.65
N ALA A 9 -48.04 -7.35 -14.64
CA ALA A 9 -46.87 -6.65 -15.14
C ALA A 9 -45.58 -7.27 -14.59
N SER A 10 -44.69 -7.65 -15.49
CA SER A 10 -43.33 -8.08 -15.18
C SER A 10 -42.56 -6.91 -14.59
N THR A 11 -42.35 -6.92 -13.27
CA THR A 11 -41.34 -6.07 -12.62
C THR A 11 -39.98 -6.55 -13.11
N ILE A 12 -39.40 -5.81 -14.04
CA ILE A 12 -37.99 -5.94 -14.41
C ILE A 12 -37.18 -5.69 -13.14
N GLY A 13 -36.53 -6.73 -12.62
CA GLY A 13 -35.65 -6.60 -11.46
C GLY A 13 -34.49 -5.68 -11.83
N LEU A 14 -34.48 -4.46 -11.28
CA LEU A 14 -33.27 -3.64 -11.26
C LEU A 14 -32.25 -4.37 -10.39
N GLY A 15 -31.20 -4.89 -11.02
CA GLY A 15 -30.02 -5.36 -10.29
C GLY A 15 -29.37 -4.18 -9.59
N LEU A 16 -28.87 -4.39 -8.36
CA LEU A 16 -28.06 -3.39 -7.67
C LEU A 16 -26.87 -3.01 -8.55
N LEU A 17 -26.75 -1.74 -8.93
CA LEU A 17 -25.65 -1.24 -9.73
C LEU A 17 -24.95 -0.09 -9.01
N THR A 18 -23.80 -0.38 -8.40
CA THR A 18 -22.88 0.67 -7.97
C THR A 18 -21.95 1.05 -9.12
N LEU A 19 -21.99 2.31 -9.54
CA LEU A 19 -20.96 2.88 -10.41
C LEU A 19 -20.05 3.77 -9.56
N GLY A 20 -18.84 3.28 -9.31
CA GLY A 20 -17.80 4.01 -8.58
C GLY A 20 -16.61 4.28 -9.48
N MET A 21 -16.21 5.54 -9.63
CA MET A 21 -14.98 5.93 -10.31
C MET A 21 -14.03 6.59 -9.32
N SER A 22 -12.83 6.04 -9.19
CA SER A 22 -11.76 6.59 -8.36
C SER A 22 -10.67 7.16 -9.27
N LEU A 23 -10.39 8.46 -9.12
CA LEU A 23 -9.38 9.17 -9.90
C LEU A 23 -8.21 9.58 -9.00
N PRO A 24 -7.02 8.98 -9.20
CA PRO A 24 -5.79 9.43 -8.55
C PRO A 24 -5.15 10.59 -9.33
N VAL A 25 -4.83 11.70 -8.65
CA VAL A 25 -4.02 12.83 -9.17
C VAL A 25 -2.70 12.92 -8.41
N MET A 26 -1.59 12.68 -9.11
CA MET A 26 -0.24 12.63 -8.51
C MET A 26 0.55 13.88 -8.89
N ALA A 27 1.40 14.35 -7.98
CA ALA A 27 2.43 15.36 -8.26
C ALA A 27 3.72 14.99 -7.52
N GLY A 28 4.87 15.36 -8.07
CA GLY A 28 6.16 15.12 -7.44
C GLY A 28 7.21 16.12 -7.86
N ILE A 29 8.08 16.49 -6.93
CA ILE A 29 9.23 17.36 -7.15
C ILE A 29 10.47 16.70 -6.57
N THR A 30 11.58 16.77 -7.29
CA THR A 30 12.87 16.23 -6.88
C THR A 30 13.90 17.35 -6.85
N PHE A 31 14.61 17.46 -5.74
CA PHE A 31 15.71 18.38 -5.52
C PHE A 31 17.01 17.61 -5.44
N GLY A 32 18.08 18.07 -6.10
CA GLY A 32 19.38 17.41 -6.08
C GLY A 32 19.51 16.24 -7.07
N SER A 33 20.53 15.41 -6.88
CA SER A 33 20.85 14.25 -7.72
C SER A 33 21.29 13.08 -6.83
N ALA A 34 20.82 11.87 -7.16
CA ALA A 34 21.07 10.66 -6.37
C ALA A 34 22.54 10.24 -6.40
N GLU A 35 23.28 10.71 -7.40
CA GLU A 35 24.71 10.47 -7.59
C GLU A 35 25.58 11.48 -6.82
N SER A 36 25.00 12.55 -6.27
CA SER A 36 25.72 13.57 -5.50
C SER A 36 25.89 13.19 -4.03
N GLU A 37 26.94 13.67 -3.38
CA GLU A 37 27.16 13.45 -1.94
C GLU A 37 26.02 14.01 -1.07
N THR A 38 25.36 15.08 -1.54
CA THR A 38 24.19 15.68 -0.88
C THR A 38 22.88 14.92 -1.13
N GLY A 39 22.87 13.98 -2.08
CA GLY A 39 21.71 13.19 -2.47
C GLY A 39 20.62 13.94 -3.23
N ALA A 40 19.55 13.20 -3.54
CA ALA A 40 18.30 13.69 -4.10
C ALA A 40 17.17 13.53 -3.08
N LEU A 41 16.40 14.60 -2.88
CA LEU A 41 15.18 14.61 -2.09
C LEU A 41 13.97 14.73 -3.01
N THR A 42 13.12 13.71 -3.01
CA THR A 42 11.86 13.67 -3.74
C THR A 42 10.69 13.81 -2.77
N LEU A 43 9.86 14.82 -2.99
CA LEU A 43 8.57 14.99 -2.33
C LEU A 43 7.48 14.69 -3.36
N SER A 44 6.63 13.71 -3.09
CA SER A 44 5.49 13.42 -3.94
C SER A 44 4.19 13.36 -3.15
N GLY A 45 3.11 13.75 -3.81
CA GLY A 45 1.76 13.81 -3.27
C GLY A 45 0.80 13.10 -4.21
N THR A 46 -0.21 12.47 -3.61
CA THR A 46 -1.27 11.76 -4.29
C THR A 46 -2.58 12.22 -3.68
N LEU A 47 -3.48 12.77 -4.47
CA LEU A 47 -4.87 12.98 -4.06
C LEU A 47 -5.74 11.96 -4.78
N ARG A 48 -6.68 11.36 -4.08
CA ARG A 48 -7.66 10.45 -4.67
C ARG A 48 -9.06 10.94 -4.41
N VAL A 49 -9.78 11.14 -5.48
CA VAL A 49 -11.20 11.52 -5.44
C VAL A 49 -12.02 10.32 -5.90
N ASN A 50 -13.04 10.00 -5.14
CA ASN A 50 -13.97 8.92 -5.42
C ASN A 50 -15.34 9.53 -5.72
N TYR A 51 -15.88 9.20 -6.89
CA TYR A 51 -17.24 9.49 -7.29
C TYR A 51 -18.03 8.19 -7.22
N GLN A 52 -19.04 8.16 -6.35
CA GLN A 52 -19.94 7.01 -6.25
C GLN A 52 -21.35 7.45 -6.61
N ASP A 53 -21.97 6.67 -7.49
CA ASP A 53 -23.38 6.70 -7.83
C ASP A 53 -24.00 5.37 -7.35
N LYS A 54 -24.97 5.46 -6.46
CA LYS A 54 -25.64 4.29 -5.85
C LYS A 54 -27.13 4.35 -6.14
N ASP A 55 -27.69 3.24 -6.60
CA ASP A 55 -29.10 3.11 -6.98
C ASP A 55 -29.96 2.34 -5.95
N TYR A 56 -29.40 2.03 -4.77
CA TYR A 56 -30.07 1.31 -3.68
C TYR A 56 -29.99 2.09 -2.35
N GLY A 57 -31.08 2.08 -1.57
CA GLY A 57 -31.20 2.79 -0.29
C GLY A 57 -32.34 3.82 -0.27
N GLU A 58 -32.45 4.60 0.81
CA GLU A 58 -33.37 5.75 0.87
C GLU A 58 -32.98 6.79 -0.19
N VAL A 59 -33.96 7.48 -0.79
CA VAL A 59 -33.76 8.51 -1.84
C VAL A 59 -33.03 9.73 -1.25
N ALA A 60 -31.72 9.63 -1.09
CA ALA A 60 -30.89 10.65 -0.45
C ALA A 60 -29.73 11.04 -1.37
N ALA A 61 -30.05 11.69 -2.50
CA ALA A 61 -29.11 12.42 -3.36
C ALA A 61 -27.76 11.70 -3.53
N ASP A 62 -27.78 10.53 -4.20
CA ASP A 62 -26.71 9.53 -4.20
C ASP A 62 -25.51 9.82 -5.11
N GLN A 63 -25.22 11.09 -5.39
CA GLN A 63 -24.01 11.52 -6.10
C GLN A 63 -23.07 12.24 -5.14
N LYS A 64 -22.13 11.50 -4.55
CA LYS A 64 -21.14 12.07 -3.62
C LYS A 64 -19.74 11.99 -4.22
N VAL A 65 -19.23 13.14 -4.65
CA VAL A 65 -17.78 13.34 -4.85
C VAL A 65 -17.17 13.46 -3.46
N LYS A 66 -16.31 12.50 -3.09
CA LYS A 66 -15.54 12.54 -1.84
C LYS A 66 -14.05 12.52 -2.15
N LEU A 67 -13.26 13.34 -1.45
CA LEU A 67 -11.84 13.06 -1.33
C LEU A 67 -11.75 11.81 -0.44
N ASP A 68 -11.00 10.83 -0.90
CA ASP A 68 -10.94 9.49 -0.31
C ASP A 68 -9.62 9.31 0.45
N ALA A 69 -8.52 9.70 -0.20
CA ALA A 69 -7.20 9.71 0.44
C ALA A 69 -6.31 10.82 -0.09
N ALA A 70 -5.50 11.38 0.80
CA ALA A 70 -4.32 12.19 0.50
C ALA A 70 -3.09 11.44 0.99
N ILE A 71 -2.15 11.14 0.08
CA ILE A 71 -0.90 10.45 0.41
C ILE A 71 0.26 11.39 0.16
N LEU A 72 1.11 11.55 1.16
CA LEU A 72 2.35 12.30 1.08
C LEU A 72 3.51 11.32 1.18
N ARG A 73 4.48 11.41 0.26
CA ARG A 73 5.67 10.57 0.23
C ARG A 73 6.91 11.44 0.19
N LEU A 74 7.87 11.08 1.04
CA LEU A 74 9.21 11.62 1.04
C LEU A 74 10.17 10.48 0.67
N ALA A 75 11.08 10.72 -0.25
CA ALA A 75 12.16 9.80 -0.59
C ALA A 75 13.47 10.57 -0.67
N TYR A 76 14.47 10.11 0.06
CA TYR A 76 15.85 10.58 -0.01
C TYR A 76 16.72 9.45 -0.58
N ASP A 77 17.56 9.75 -1.54
CA ASP A 77 18.50 8.80 -2.14
C ASP A 77 19.86 9.47 -2.38
N ALA A 78 20.91 8.85 -1.89
CA ALA A 78 22.31 9.24 -2.04
C ALA A 78 23.14 7.96 -2.21
N PRO A 79 24.43 8.06 -2.58
CA PRO A 79 25.26 6.88 -2.80
C PRO A 79 25.30 5.92 -1.61
N ASP A 80 25.40 6.47 -0.39
CA ASP A 80 25.53 5.68 0.84
C ASP A 80 24.24 5.65 1.67
N TRP A 81 23.39 6.66 1.55
CA TRP A 81 22.23 6.85 2.42
C TRP A 81 20.94 6.91 1.63
N PHE A 82 19.90 6.28 2.15
CA PHE A 82 18.55 6.40 1.59
C PHE A 82 17.52 6.48 2.72
N GLY A 83 16.36 7.02 2.42
CA GLY A 83 15.26 7.06 3.37
C GLY A 83 13.93 7.25 2.67
N LYS A 84 12.88 6.66 3.22
CA LYS A 84 11.53 6.78 2.68
C LYS A 84 10.53 6.93 3.81
N ALA A 85 9.56 7.81 3.61
CA ALA A 85 8.42 7.96 4.49
C ALA A 85 7.14 8.15 3.68
N GLU A 86 6.05 7.58 4.17
CA GLU A 86 4.72 7.75 3.59
C GLU A 86 3.70 7.99 4.68
N TYR A 87 2.99 9.10 4.55
CA TYR A 87 1.90 9.50 5.42
C TYR A 87 0.62 9.52 4.62
N ARG A 88 -0.43 8.87 5.14
CA ARG A 88 -1.76 8.86 4.52
C ARG A 88 -2.74 9.55 5.43
N CYS A 89 -3.54 10.43 4.84
CA CYS A 89 -4.74 11.00 5.44
C CYS A 89 -5.94 10.50 4.63
N TYR A 90 -6.96 10.04 5.34
CA TYR A 90 -8.23 9.59 4.77
C TYR A 90 -9.33 10.56 5.15
N GLN A 91 -10.42 10.55 4.39
CA GLN A 91 -11.63 11.29 4.74
C GLN A 91 -12.80 10.32 4.70
N TYR A 92 -13.35 10.00 5.87
CA TYR A 92 -14.63 9.30 5.98
C TYR A 92 -15.78 10.31 6.09
N ASP A 93 -15.72 11.15 7.12
CA ASP A 93 -16.68 12.21 7.43
C ASP A 93 -16.05 13.61 7.31
N THR A 94 -14.90 13.83 7.95
CA THR A 94 -14.13 15.08 7.88
C THR A 94 -12.76 14.86 7.26
N LEU A 95 -12.18 15.90 6.65
CA LEU A 95 -10.83 15.82 6.09
C LEU A 95 -9.82 15.37 7.15
N CYS A 96 -9.07 14.29 6.86
CA CYS A 96 -8.06 13.72 7.76
C CYS A 96 -8.60 13.27 9.12
N ASP A 97 -9.82 12.74 9.18
CA ASP A 97 -10.36 12.11 10.39
C ASP A 97 -9.57 10.87 10.82
N PHE A 98 -9.02 10.14 9.84
CA PHE A 98 -8.04 9.09 10.06
C PHE A 98 -6.76 9.40 9.30
N SER A 99 -5.63 9.28 9.98
CA SER A 99 -4.33 9.43 9.35
C SER A 99 -3.29 8.55 10.00
N ALA A 100 -2.39 8.00 9.20
CA ALA A 100 -1.37 7.07 9.66
C ALA A 100 -0.06 7.27 8.90
N LEU A 101 1.04 7.11 9.64
CA LEU A 101 2.34 6.85 9.05
C LEU A 101 2.36 5.39 8.59
N ILE A 102 2.48 5.18 7.29
CA ILE A 102 2.47 3.84 6.68
C ILE A 102 3.86 3.22 6.78
N TYR A 103 4.88 3.94 6.33
CA TYR A 103 6.29 3.62 6.56
C TYR A 103 7.09 4.88 6.85
N GLY A 104 8.20 4.70 7.53
CA GLY A 104 9.19 5.72 7.84
C GLY A 104 10.49 5.04 8.24
N TYR A 105 11.43 4.93 7.31
CA TYR A 105 12.72 4.29 7.54
C TYR A 105 13.84 5.04 6.83
N ALA A 106 15.05 4.88 7.36
CA ALA A 106 16.29 5.31 6.74
C ALA A 106 17.28 4.15 6.77
N GLY A 107 18.20 4.11 5.82
CA GLY A 107 19.17 3.03 5.73
C GLY A 107 20.48 3.45 5.10
N TYR A 108 21.47 2.58 5.29
CA TYR A 108 22.80 2.72 4.74
C TYR A 108 23.05 1.63 3.69
N ARG A 109 23.72 1.98 2.60
CA ARG A 109 24.18 1.06 1.55
C ARG A 109 25.66 0.78 1.78
N PHE A 110 26.01 -0.47 2.04
CA PHE A 110 27.41 -0.87 2.18
C PHE A 110 28.07 -1.08 0.81
N ASN A 111 27.26 -1.48 -0.17
CA ASN A 111 27.65 -1.64 -1.57
C ASN A 111 26.40 -1.53 -2.46
N SER A 112 26.49 -1.92 -3.73
CA SER A 112 25.37 -1.84 -4.68
C SER A 112 24.18 -2.75 -4.34
N THR A 113 24.38 -3.80 -3.54
CA THR A 113 23.36 -4.80 -3.20
C THR A 113 22.98 -4.75 -1.72
N ASP A 114 23.97 -4.63 -0.85
CA ASP A 114 23.83 -4.84 0.58
C ASP A 114 23.48 -3.53 1.27
N HIS A 115 22.42 -3.58 2.08
CA HIS A 115 21.88 -2.41 2.75
C HIS A 115 21.24 -2.76 4.09
N LEU A 116 21.18 -1.76 4.97
CA LEU A 116 20.63 -1.88 6.32
C LEU A 116 19.60 -0.77 6.58
N PRO A 117 18.33 -0.98 6.24
CA PRO A 117 17.25 -0.09 6.63
C PRO A 117 16.81 -0.31 8.09
N VAL A 118 16.55 0.80 8.76
CA VAL A 118 16.07 0.89 10.14
C VAL A 118 14.86 1.81 10.20
N GLY A 119 13.80 1.36 10.88
CA GLY A 119 12.58 2.12 11.09
C GLY A 119 11.33 1.31 10.83
N LEU A 120 10.22 2.01 10.63
CA LEU A 120 8.94 1.40 10.25
C LEU A 120 8.99 1.09 8.77
N GLN A 121 9.22 -0.18 8.43
CA GLN A 121 9.47 -0.62 7.06
C GLN A 121 8.52 -1.76 6.67
N PRO A 122 8.18 -1.88 5.38
CA PRO A 122 7.44 -3.03 4.89
C PRO A 122 8.28 -4.29 5.11
N ILE A 123 7.66 -5.35 5.63
CA ILE A 123 8.32 -6.64 5.74
C ILE A 123 8.37 -7.22 4.30
N PRO A 124 9.55 -7.67 3.82
CA PRO A 124 9.64 -8.47 2.61
C PRO A 124 9.04 -9.85 2.93
N PHE A 125 7.72 -9.94 2.97
CA PHE A 125 6.94 -11.16 3.22
C PHE A 125 5.76 -11.20 2.25
N GLY A 126 5.47 -12.37 1.69
CA GLY A 126 4.36 -12.54 0.74
C GLY A 126 4.55 -11.85 -0.62
N PRO A 127 3.48 -11.73 -1.42
CA PRO A 127 3.50 -11.01 -2.68
C PRO A 127 3.84 -9.53 -2.45
N SER A 128 4.61 -8.95 -3.36
CA SER A 128 5.05 -7.55 -3.21
C SER A 128 3.88 -6.57 -3.13
N ARG A 129 4.15 -5.41 -2.55
CA ARG A 129 3.22 -4.28 -2.57
C ARG A 129 2.76 -4.01 -4.01
N PHE A 130 1.46 -3.79 -4.19
CA PHE A 130 0.78 -3.60 -5.50
C PHE A 130 0.59 -4.85 -6.37
N TRP A 131 0.66 -6.06 -5.81
CA TRP A 131 0.24 -7.25 -6.57
C TRP A 131 -1.25 -7.17 -6.98
N ASP A 132 -2.05 -6.35 -6.28
CA ASP A 132 -3.45 -6.10 -6.60
C ASP A 132 -3.66 -4.81 -7.39
N SER A 133 -4.56 -4.89 -8.36
CA SER A 133 -5.14 -3.72 -9.04
C SER A 133 -6.34 -3.14 -8.29
N SER A 134 -6.82 -3.81 -7.24
CA SER A 134 -8.01 -3.40 -6.48
C SER A 134 -7.64 -2.66 -5.19
N PHE A 135 -8.29 -1.53 -4.97
CA PHE A 135 -8.14 -0.74 -3.74
C PHE A 135 -8.88 -1.35 -2.54
N TYR A 136 -9.78 -2.30 -2.75
CA TYR A 136 -10.60 -2.92 -1.70
C TYR A 136 -9.85 -3.94 -0.84
N ALA A 137 -8.51 -3.96 -0.90
CA ALA A 137 -7.66 -5.01 -0.36
C ALA A 137 -7.98 -6.38 -1.02
N SER A 138 -6.96 -7.12 -1.43
CA SER A 138 -7.21 -8.51 -1.80
C SER A 138 -7.42 -9.39 -0.59
N ILE A 139 -7.82 -10.63 -0.87
CA ILE A 139 -7.78 -11.70 0.12
C ILE A 139 -6.41 -11.81 0.81
N ASN A 140 -5.31 -11.49 0.13
CA ASN A 140 -3.97 -11.53 0.72
C ASN A 140 -3.74 -10.37 1.69
N ASN A 141 -4.28 -9.17 1.41
CA ASN A 141 -4.29 -8.08 2.38
C ASN A 141 -5.20 -8.40 3.58
N THR A 142 -6.37 -8.99 3.36
CA THR A 142 -7.29 -9.41 4.44
C THR A 142 -6.68 -10.48 5.35
N LEU A 143 -5.93 -11.43 4.77
CA LEU A 143 -5.19 -12.44 5.53
C LEU A 143 -3.91 -11.89 6.20
N GLY A 144 -3.62 -10.60 6.03
CA GLY A 144 -2.43 -9.97 6.58
C GLY A 144 -1.13 -10.50 5.98
N LEU A 145 -1.15 -11.01 4.75
CA LEU A 145 0.03 -11.47 4.01
C LEU A 145 0.63 -10.36 3.14
N GLN A 146 0.03 -9.16 3.16
CA GLN A 146 0.39 -8.00 2.35
C GLN A 146 0.27 -6.71 3.16
N ASP A 147 1.00 -5.68 2.69
CA ASP A 147 1.09 -4.36 3.32
C ASP A 147 1.45 -4.41 4.82
N ILE A 148 2.19 -5.45 5.25
CA ILE A 148 2.66 -5.59 6.63
C ILE A 148 3.86 -4.68 6.84
N HIS A 149 3.74 -3.80 7.82
CA HIS A 149 4.78 -2.84 8.19
C HIS A 149 5.12 -3.05 9.64
N ASN A 150 6.41 -3.05 9.96
CA ASN A 150 6.83 -3.20 11.33
C ASN A 150 8.10 -2.41 11.62
N LEU A 151 8.25 -2.04 12.89
CA LEU A 151 9.42 -1.34 13.38
C LEU A 151 10.54 -2.35 13.59
N GLY A 152 11.68 -2.11 12.95
CA GLY A 152 12.80 -3.02 13.08
C GLY A 152 14.02 -2.64 12.26
N VAL A 153 14.95 -3.58 12.23
CA VAL A 153 16.19 -3.54 11.46
C VAL A 153 16.14 -4.68 10.45
N ASN A 154 16.40 -4.39 9.18
CA ASN A 154 16.57 -5.40 8.14
C ASN A 154 17.99 -5.25 7.59
N TYR A 155 18.71 -6.36 7.48
CA TYR A 155 19.98 -6.44 6.77
C TYR A 155 19.79 -7.30 5.53
N HIS A 156 19.88 -6.66 4.38
CA HIS A 156 19.82 -7.33 3.09
C HIS A 156 21.23 -7.52 2.55
N PHE A 157 21.53 -8.73 2.07
CA PHE A 157 22.75 -8.98 1.31
C PHE A 157 22.52 -9.97 0.18
N GLU A 158 23.28 -9.80 -0.90
CA GLU A 158 23.23 -10.68 -2.07
C GLU A 158 24.56 -11.44 -2.23
N LEU A 159 24.48 -12.77 -2.30
CA LEU A 159 25.64 -13.60 -2.63
C LEU A 159 25.88 -13.62 -4.15
N PRO A 160 27.14 -13.85 -4.60
CA PRO A 160 27.47 -13.97 -6.03
C PRO A 160 26.68 -15.02 -6.80
N SER A 161 26.08 -16.00 -6.10
CA SER A 161 25.19 -17.03 -6.66
C SER A 161 23.77 -16.54 -7.00
N ALA A 162 23.52 -15.22 -6.97
CA ALA A 162 22.20 -14.60 -7.07
C ALA A 162 21.24 -15.06 -5.95
N THR A 163 21.79 -15.41 -4.80
CA THR A 163 21.03 -15.75 -3.59
C THR A 163 20.86 -14.49 -2.76
N LYS A 164 19.62 -14.12 -2.49
CA LYS A 164 19.30 -12.95 -1.65
C LYS A 164 18.95 -13.42 -0.26
N VAL A 165 19.48 -12.71 0.73
CA VAL A 165 19.22 -13.02 2.13
C VAL A 165 18.82 -11.76 2.86
N ASP A 166 17.64 -11.80 3.48
CA ASP A 166 17.14 -10.77 4.37
C ASP A 166 17.15 -11.30 5.79
N TRP A 167 17.92 -10.64 6.68
CA TRP A 167 17.88 -10.86 8.11
C TRP A 167 17.11 -9.74 8.77
N ILE A 168 16.04 -10.06 9.46
CA ILE A 168 15.12 -9.05 9.98
C ILE A 168 14.96 -9.24 11.47
N TRP A 169 15.24 -8.19 12.23
CA TRP A 169 14.92 -8.09 13.63
C TRP A 169 13.78 -7.10 13.82
N LEU A 170 12.66 -7.61 14.32
CA LEU A 170 11.40 -6.89 14.38
C LEU A 170 10.98 -6.73 15.84
N THR A 171 10.68 -5.50 16.25
CA THR A 171 10.01 -5.23 17.53
C THR A 171 8.51 -5.17 17.28
N LEU A 172 7.78 -6.18 17.72
CA LEU A 172 6.32 -6.07 17.79
C LEU A 172 5.98 -5.12 18.95
N LEU A 173 5.10 -4.15 18.68
CA LEU A 173 4.45 -3.36 19.73
C LEU A 173 3.76 -4.35 20.69
N GLN A 174 4.43 -4.61 21.81
CA GLN A 174 4.00 -5.46 22.92
C GLN A 174 4.06 -6.99 22.73
N MET A 175 5.26 -7.58 22.57
CA MET A 175 5.80 -8.51 23.60
C MET A 175 6.97 -9.40 23.17
N GLU A 176 7.30 -9.55 21.88
CA GLU A 176 8.41 -10.43 21.47
C GLU A 176 9.19 -9.90 20.25
N ALA A 177 10.48 -10.21 20.21
CA ALA A 177 11.33 -9.95 19.06
C ALA A 177 11.32 -11.17 18.14
N ILE A 178 10.95 -10.98 16.87
CA ILE A 178 10.93 -12.05 15.87
C ILE A 178 12.12 -11.87 14.94
N ILE A 179 12.86 -12.96 14.71
CA ILE A 179 13.94 -13.01 13.72
C ILE A 179 13.38 -13.71 12.49
N MET A 180 13.23 -12.97 11.39
CA MET A 180 12.88 -13.55 10.11
C MET A 180 14.12 -13.67 9.24
N VAL A 181 14.34 -14.85 8.68
CA VAL A 181 15.32 -15.04 7.61
C VAL A 181 14.58 -15.43 6.35
N ARG A 182 14.68 -14.59 5.31
CA ARG A 182 14.24 -14.93 3.96
C ARG A 182 15.46 -15.25 3.12
N VAL A 183 15.44 -16.39 2.46
CA VAL A 183 16.43 -16.78 1.45
C VAL A 183 15.69 -16.93 0.12
N GLU A 184 16.01 -16.09 -0.84
CA GLU A 184 15.49 -16.19 -2.20
C GLU A 184 16.60 -16.69 -3.14
N THR A 185 16.34 -17.83 -3.77
CA THR A 185 17.15 -18.39 -4.85
C THR A 185 16.35 -18.33 -6.15
N ARG A 186 16.99 -18.57 -7.29
CA ARG A 186 16.30 -18.62 -8.59
C ARG A 186 15.10 -19.59 -8.68
N LEU A 187 14.96 -20.52 -7.72
CA LEU A 187 13.97 -21.60 -7.77
C LEU A 187 13.06 -21.66 -6.53
N VAL A 188 13.49 -21.15 -5.37
CA VAL A 188 12.79 -21.33 -4.09
C VAL A 188 12.99 -20.11 -3.19
N THR A 189 11.90 -19.67 -2.56
CA THR A 189 11.93 -18.76 -1.39
C THR A 189 11.70 -19.58 -0.13
N VAL A 190 12.63 -19.53 0.83
CA VAL A 190 12.50 -20.17 2.15
C VAL A 190 12.42 -19.09 3.21
N GLN A 191 11.47 -19.23 4.14
CA GLN A 191 11.28 -18.31 5.26
C GLN A 191 11.26 -19.11 6.56
N ILE A 192 12.07 -18.66 7.53
CA ILE A 192 12.19 -19.27 8.86
C ILE A 192 11.79 -18.21 9.89
N TRP A 193 10.96 -18.63 10.85
CA TRP A 193 10.46 -17.87 11.99
C TRP A 193 11.13 -18.34 13.28
#